data_AF-A0A944LDE5-F1
#
_entry.id   AF-A0A944LDE5-F1
#
_cell.length_a   1.000
_cell.length_b   1.000
_cell.length_c   1.000
_cell.angle_alpha   90.00
_cell.angle_beta   90.00
_cell.angle_gamma   90.00
#
_symmetry.space_group_name_H-M   'P 1'
#
loop_
_entity.id
_entity.type
_entity.pdbx_description
1 polymer ?
#
loop_
_entity_poly.entity_id
_entity_poly.type
_entity_poly.pdbx_seq_one_letter_code
_entity_poly.pdbx_strand_id
1 'polypeptide(L)'
;MVDSNQALLLRKSGHGVSWWAEQGRAAGLKNDAELRDWMRGEHGITGYAQYAVSWEMFGYPEFMLRDADELIDGQYDGHPHLRPIADALLAWAAAIEGVEIQMRKGYVSLHSRRRKFAQVTRAGKTAVDVTLRIEMPIGGRLEPARVRGGDFFDRKVRLTAVEQVDQELLGLLETALEQNS
;
A
#
# COMPACT_ATOMS: atom_id res chain seq x y z
N MET A 1 6.37 11.41 0.05
CA MET A 1 7.25 10.30 -0.39
C MET A 1 8.03 10.67 -1.65
N VAL A 2 7.39 11.29 -2.65
CA VAL A 2 8.08 11.79 -3.86
C VAL A 2 9.07 12.90 -3.49
N ASP A 3 8.64 13.90 -2.73
CA ASP A 3 9.49 15.04 -2.32
C ASP A 3 10.71 14.63 -1.49
N SER A 4 10.55 13.64 -0.62
CA SER A 4 11.65 13.09 0.19
C SER A 4 12.70 12.36 -0.66
N ASN A 5 12.29 11.74 -1.77
CA ASN A 5 13.19 11.02 -2.67
C ASN A 5 13.98 11.97 -3.58
N GLN A 6 13.33 13.05 -4.04
CA GLN A 6 13.98 14.10 -4.83
C GLN A 6 15.06 14.83 -4.02
N ALA A 7 14.76 15.19 -2.77
CA ALA A 7 15.72 15.84 -1.87
C ALA A 7 16.93 14.93 -1.57
N LEU A 8 16.72 13.63 -1.41
CA LEU A 8 17.79 12.66 -1.18
C LEU A 8 18.72 12.51 -2.40
N LEU A 9 18.16 12.46 -3.60
CA LEU A 9 18.93 12.38 -4.86
C LEU A 9 19.79 13.63 -5.04
N LEU A 10 19.22 14.81 -4.85
CA LEU A 10 19.93 16.08 -4.95
C LEU A 10 21.10 16.14 -3.96
N ARG A 11 20.87 15.76 -2.70
CA ARG A 11 21.92 15.77 -1.67
C ARG A 11 23.06 14.80 -1.98
N LYS A 12 22.78 13.63 -2.54
CA LYS A 12 23.79 12.58 -2.79
C LYS A 12 24.56 12.78 -4.09
N SER A 13 23.94 13.37 -5.10
CA SER A 13 24.49 13.44 -6.46
C SER A 13 24.81 14.86 -6.93
N GLY A 14 24.39 15.89 -6.20
CA GLY A 14 24.52 17.29 -6.61
C GLY A 14 23.54 17.71 -7.71
N HIS A 15 22.77 16.77 -8.27
CA HIS A 15 21.86 17.00 -9.39
C HIS A 15 20.43 16.52 -9.07
N GLY A 16 19.46 17.25 -9.60
CA GLY A 16 18.04 16.93 -9.46
C GLY A 16 17.56 15.83 -10.41
N VAL A 17 16.31 15.42 -10.23
CA VAL A 17 15.67 14.34 -11.02
C VAL A 17 15.68 14.62 -12.52
N SER A 18 15.31 15.83 -12.94
CA SER A 18 15.25 16.19 -14.36
C SER A 18 16.61 16.10 -15.05
N TRP A 19 17.68 16.52 -14.36
CA TRP A 19 19.04 16.39 -14.88
C TRP A 19 19.43 14.92 -15.10
N TRP A 20 19.14 14.06 -14.12
CA TRP A 20 19.41 12.62 -14.24
C TRP A 20 18.58 11.95 -15.33
N ALA A 21 17.33 12.39 -15.51
CA ALA A 21 16.48 11.90 -16.58
C ALA A 21 17.03 12.30 -17.96
N GLU A 22 17.53 13.53 -18.11
CA GLU A 22 18.21 13.97 -19.32
C GLU A 22 19.46 13.13 -19.62
N GLN A 23 20.31 12.87 -18.62
CA GLN A 23 21.49 12.02 -18.79
C GLN A 23 21.11 10.58 -19.18
N GLY A 24 20.10 10.00 -18.53
CA GLY A 24 19.62 8.67 -18.89
C GLY A 24 19.05 8.60 -20.31
N ARG A 25 18.33 9.64 -20.76
CA ARG A 25 17.85 9.73 -22.15
C ARG A 25 19.02 9.84 -23.14
N ALA A 26 20.03 10.65 -22.82
CA ALA A 26 21.24 10.79 -23.64
C ALA A 26 22.06 9.48 -23.71
N ALA A 27 22.10 8.71 -22.63
CA ALA A 27 22.70 7.38 -22.58
C ALA A 27 21.88 6.30 -23.31
N GLY A 28 20.68 6.64 -23.81
CA GLY A 28 19.86 5.76 -24.62
C GLY A 28 19.10 4.68 -23.85
N LEU A 29 18.99 4.80 -22.53
CA LEU A 29 18.37 3.81 -21.65
C LEU A 29 16.87 3.66 -21.96
N LYS A 30 16.38 2.42 -22.02
CA LYS A 30 15.04 2.10 -22.51
C LYS A 30 14.06 1.63 -21.45
N ASN A 31 14.55 1.25 -20.26
CA ASN A 31 13.70 0.72 -19.19
C ASN A 31 14.31 0.89 -17.79
N ASP A 32 13.51 0.60 -16.77
CA ASP A 32 13.88 0.70 -15.35
C ASP A 32 15.06 -0.18 -14.92
N ALA A 33 15.27 -1.32 -15.58
CA ALA A 33 16.38 -2.20 -15.25
C ALA A 33 17.71 -1.57 -15.70
N GLU A 34 17.77 -1.15 -16.97
CA GLU A 34 18.91 -0.45 -17.55
C GLU A 34 19.24 0.83 -16.78
N LEU A 35 18.24 1.64 -16.42
CA LEU A 35 18.46 2.86 -15.63
C LEU A 35 19.05 2.55 -14.25
N ARG A 36 18.53 1.56 -13.54
CA ARG A 36 19.03 1.22 -12.20
C ARG A 36 20.43 0.62 -12.24
N ASP A 37 20.75 -0.15 -13.27
CA ASP A 37 22.09 -0.70 -13.50
C ASP A 37 23.08 0.42 -13.84
N TRP A 38 22.72 1.32 -14.75
CA TRP A 38 23.53 2.47 -15.14
C TRP A 38 23.80 3.42 -13.96
N MET A 39 22.76 3.85 -13.23
CA MET A 39 22.92 4.75 -12.08
C MET A 39 23.75 4.11 -10.94
N ARG A 40 23.63 2.79 -10.74
CA ARG A 40 24.41 2.07 -9.72
C ARG A 40 25.86 1.89 -10.16
N GLY A 41 26.07 1.42 -11.38
CA GLY A 41 27.39 1.05 -11.90
C GLY A 41 28.26 2.26 -12.18
N GLU A 42 27.73 3.24 -12.90
CA GLU A 42 28.51 4.40 -13.37
C GLU A 42 28.54 5.55 -12.37
N HIS A 43 27.52 5.64 -11.50
CA HIS A 43 27.33 6.81 -10.63
C HIS A 43 27.18 6.49 -9.14
N GLY A 44 27.19 5.21 -8.75
CA GLY A 44 27.08 4.80 -7.35
C GLY A 44 25.74 5.15 -6.67
N ILE A 45 24.75 5.59 -7.44
CA ILE A 45 23.43 5.98 -6.91
C ILE A 45 22.58 4.72 -6.80
N THR A 46 22.07 4.45 -5.59
CA THR A 46 21.31 3.24 -5.27
C THR A 46 20.05 3.55 -4.46
N GLY A 47 19.13 2.59 -4.41
CA GLY A 47 17.93 2.66 -3.56
C GLY A 47 16.86 3.61 -4.10
N TYR A 48 16.07 4.19 -3.19
CA TYR A 48 14.84 4.91 -3.53
C TYR A 48 15.02 6.16 -4.41
N ALA A 49 16.24 6.71 -4.49
CA ALA A 49 16.57 7.84 -5.36
C ALA A 49 16.48 7.48 -6.87
N GLN A 50 16.68 6.21 -7.24
CA GLN A 50 16.58 5.74 -8.63
C GLN A 50 15.14 5.79 -9.15
N TYR A 51 14.14 5.59 -8.29
CA TYR A 51 12.74 5.56 -8.69
C TYR A 51 12.22 6.91 -9.15
N ALA A 52 12.68 8.01 -8.55
CA ALA A 52 12.26 9.35 -8.96
C ALA A 52 12.73 9.68 -10.39
N VAL A 53 13.94 9.24 -10.76
CA VAL A 53 14.48 9.39 -12.13
C VAL A 53 13.77 8.46 -13.12
N SER A 54 13.50 7.23 -12.68
CA SER A 54 12.71 6.25 -13.45
C SER A 54 11.33 6.81 -13.81
N TRP A 55 10.63 7.42 -12.85
CA TRP A 55 9.30 8.01 -13.10
C TRP A 55 9.34 9.20 -14.06
N GLU A 56 10.38 10.03 -13.98
CA GLU A 56 10.58 11.16 -14.90
C GLU A 56 10.91 10.70 -16.34
N MET A 57 11.59 9.55 -16.48
CA MET A 57 11.97 9.01 -17.79
C MET A 57 10.88 8.18 -18.45
N PHE A 58 10.24 7.30 -17.69
CA PHE A 58 9.40 6.23 -18.20
C PHE A 58 7.93 6.38 -17.77
N GLY A 59 7.62 7.39 -16.96
CA GLY A 59 6.31 7.54 -16.33
C GLY A 59 6.19 6.73 -15.05
N TYR A 60 5.11 6.96 -14.31
CA TYR A 60 4.83 6.19 -13.11
C TYR A 60 4.52 4.73 -13.49
N PRO A 61 4.89 3.75 -12.63
CA PRO A 61 4.49 2.37 -12.83
C PRO A 61 2.98 2.27 -12.97
N GLU A 62 2.48 1.38 -13.83
CA GLU A 62 1.04 1.24 -14.06
C GLU A 62 0.23 1.10 -12.75
N PHE A 63 0.74 0.38 -11.76
CA PHE A 63 0.03 0.24 -10.47
C PHE A 63 -0.15 1.56 -9.70
N MET A 64 0.55 2.63 -10.07
CA MET A 64 0.37 4.00 -9.56
C MET A 64 -0.49 4.88 -10.48
N LEU A 65 -0.74 4.44 -11.71
CA LEU A 65 -1.58 5.13 -12.70
C LEU A 65 -2.99 4.53 -12.82
N ARG A 66 -3.21 3.32 -12.30
CA ARG A 66 -4.50 2.65 -12.33
C ARG A 66 -5.51 3.37 -11.45
N ASP A 67 -6.71 3.57 -11.99
CA ASP A 67 -7.85 4.08 -11.24
C ASP A 67 -8.19 3.13 -10.09
N ALA A 68 -8.77 3.68 -9.02
CA ALA A 68 -9.10 2.92 -7.81
C ALA A 68 -9.96 1.69 -8.13
N ASP A 69 -10.89 1.82 -9.09
CA ASP A 69 -11.78 0.77 -9.57
C ASP A 69 -11.00 -0.39 -10.21
N GLU A 70 -10.01 -0.10 -11.07
CA GLU A 70 -9.17 -1.13 -11.68
C GLU A 70 -8.30 -1.86 -10.65
N LEU A 71 -7.81 -1.15 -9.63
CA LEU A 71 -7.01 -1.74 -8.56
C LEU A 71 -7.84 -2.67 -7.66
N ILE A 72 -9.08 -2.32 -7.35
CA ILE A 72 -9.95 -3.17 -6.53
C ILE A 72 -10.53 -4.33 -7.35
N ASP A 73 -10.87 -4.12 -8.62
CA ASP A 73 -11.33 -5.18 -9.52
C ASP A 73 -10.22 -6.23 -9.70
N GLY A 74 -8.99 -5.79 -9.97
CA GLY A 74 -7.84 -6.68 -10.08
C GLY A 74 -7.52 -7.47 -8.80
N GLN A 75 -7.88 -6.97 -7.61
CA GLN A 75 -7.71 -7.73 -6.37
C GLN A 75 -8.65 -8.93 -6.26
N TYR A 76 -9.84 -8.84 -6.85
CA TYR A 76 -10.92 -9.83 -6.75
C TYR A 76 -11.22 -10.55 -8.06
N ASP A 77 -10.41 -10.35 -9.09
CA ASP A 77 -10.49 -11.11 -10.33
C ASP A 77 -10.44 -12.63 -10.06
N GLY A 78 -11.35 -13.36 -10.70
CA GLY A 78 -11.61 -14.79 -10.44
C GLY A 78 -12.20 -15.13 -9.07
N HIS A 79 -12.50 -14.16 -8.21
CA HIS A 79 -13.07 -14.34 -6.86
C HIS A 79 -14.16 -13.30 -6.52
N PRO A 80 -15.14 -13.07 -7.43
CA PRO A 80 -16.14 -12.01 -7.25
C PRO A 80 -17.02 -12.20 -6.00
N HIS A 81 -17.17 -13.43 -5.50
CA HIS A 81 -17.93 -13.73 -4.28
C HIS A 81 -17.32 -13.13 -3.01
N LEU A 82 -16.03 -12.78 -3.01
CA LEU A 82 -15.37 -12.12 -1.87
C LEU A 82 -15.41 -10.60 -1.95
N ARG A 83 -15.71 -10.03 -3.13
CA ARG A 83 -15.73 -8.58 -3.35
C ARG A 83 -16.72 -7.84 -2.44
N PRO A 84 -17.94 -8.35 -2.19
CA PRO A 84 -18.89 -7.68 -1.28
C PRO A 84 -18.35 -7.43 0.14
N ILE A 85 -17.44 -8.28 0.63
CA ILE A 85 -16.80 -8.08 1.94
C ILE A 85 -15.93 -6.81 1.92
N ALA A 86 -15.15 -6.64 0.86
CA ALA A 86 -14.30 -5.47 0.68
C ALA A 86 -15.14 -4.20 0.48
N ASP A 87 -16.20 -4.29 -0.33
CA ASP A 87 -17.09 -3.15 -0.59
C ASP A 87 -17.77 -2.66 0.70
N ALA A 88 -18.22 -3.58 1.56
CA ALA A 88 -18.80 -3.21 2.86
C ALA A 88 -17.79 -2.50 3.77
N LEU A 89 -16.53 -2.97 3.81
CA LEU A 89 -15.45 -2.34 4.58
C LEU A 89 -15.04 -0.97 4.01
N LEU A 90 -15.03 -0.82 2.69
CA LEU A 90 -14.76 0.44 2.00
C LEU A 90 -15.88 1.45 2.22
N ALA A 91 -17.15 1.00 2.20
CA ALA A 91 -18.30 1.84 2.50
C ALA A 91 -18.27 2.36 3.93
N TRP A 92 -17.93 1.50 4.91
CA TRP A 92 -17.68 1.94 6.28
C TRP A 92 -16.56 2.97 6.32
N ALA A 93 -15.39 2.67 5.74
CA ALA A 93 -14.23 3.57 5.77
C ALA A 93 -14.52 4.94 5.13
N ALA A 94 -15.30 4.98 4.04
CA ALA A 94 -15.68 6.22 3.37
C ALA A 94 -16.68 7.06 4.18
N ALA A 95 -17.44 6.43 5.08
CA ALA A 95 -18.41 7.12 5.95
C ALA A 95 -17.79 7.68 7.23
N ILE A 96 -16.58 7.24 7.61
CA ILE A 96 -15.91 7.69 8.84
C ILE A 96 -14.98 8.88 8.54
N GLU A 97 -15.22 9.99 9.22
CA GLU A 97 -14.37 11.18 9.10
C GLU A 97 -12.92 10.88 9.52
N GLY A 98 -11.96 11.39 8.74
CA GLY A 98 -10.54 11.25 9.05
C GLY A 98 -9.93 9.90 8.65
N VAL A 99 -10.70 9.01 8.03
CA VAL A 99 -10.20 7.80 7.40
C VAL A 99 -9.86 8.06 5.94
N GLU A 100 -8.61 7.83 5.56
CA GLU A 100 -8.16 7.83 4.18
C GLU A 100 -8.03 6.40 3.65
N ILE A 101 -8.57 6.17 2.46
CA ILE A 101 -8.53 4.90 1.76
C ILE A 101 -7.42 4.96 0.71
N GLN A 102 -6.48 4.01 0.75
CA GLN A 102 -5.45 3.86 -0.30
C GLN A 102 -5.56 2.50 -0.97
N MET A 103 -5.89 2.50 -2.27
CA MET A 103 -5.87 1.29 -3.10
C MET A 103 -4.44 0.87 -3.42
N ARG A 104 -4.13 -0.40 -3.21
CA ARG A 104 -2.88 -1.04 -3.64
C ARG A 104 -3.23 -2.27 -4.47
N LYS A 105 -2.31 -2.69 -5.33
CA LYS A 105 -2.51 -3.85 -6.24
C LYS A 105 -2.99 -5.14 -5.53
N GLY A 106 -2.60 -5.37 -4.28
CA GLY A 106 -2.90 -6.61 -3.56
C GLY A 106 -3.73 -6.44 -2.29
N TYR A 107 -4.04 -5.20 -1.89
CA TYR A 107 -4.79 -4.92 -0.67
C TYR A 107 -5.29 -3.49 -0.66
N VAL A 108 -6.22 -3.21 0.24
CA VAL A 108 -6.65 -1.86 0.62
C VAL A 108 -5.99 -1.46 1.93
N SER A 109 -5.44 -0.26 1.99
CA SER A 109 -4.87 0.31 3.21
C SER A 109 -5.82 1.36 3.77
N LEU A 110 -6.16 1.27 5.05
CA LEU A 110 -6.95 2.29 5.77
C LEU A 110 -6.04 3.08 6.70
N HIS A 111 -6.09 4.40 6.58
CA HIS A 111 -5.20 5.33 7.28
C HIS A 111 -6.02 6.29 8.13
N SER A 112 -5.55 6.51 9.37
CA SER A 112 -5.90 7.72 10.11
C SER A 112 -5.03 8.86 9.61
N ARG A 113 -5.26 10.07 10.14
CA ARG A 113 -4.37 11.22 9.92
C ARG A 113 -2.92 10.96 10.34
N ARG A 114 -2.69 10.06 11.29
CA ARG A 114 -1.36 9.78 11.86
C ARG A 114 -0.67 8.62 11.16
N ARG A 115 -1.34 7.49 10.96
CA ARG A 115 -0.75 6.30 10.28
C ARG A 115 -1.81 5.30 9.83
N LYS A 116 -1.35 4.30 9.06
CA LYS A 116 -2.13 3.11 8.73
C LYS A 116 -2.59 2.39 10.00
N PHE A 117 -3.88 2.09 10.09
CA PHE A 117 -4.47 1.36 11.22
C PHE A 117 -5.10 0.03 10.82
N ALA A 118 -5.46 -0.16 9.54
CA ALA A 118 -6.01 -1.42 9.05
C ALA A 118 -5.58 -1.73 7.60
N GLN A 119 -5.62 -3.00 7.24
CA GLN A 119 -5.42 -3.49 5.88
C GLN A 119 -6.46 -4.54 5.53
N VAL A 120 -7.17 -4.36 4.41
CA VAL A 120 -8.11 -5.35 3.88
C VAL A 120 -7.42 -6.10 2.73
N THR A 121 -7.28 -7.42 2.88
CA THR A 121 -6.49 -8.24 1.94
C THR A 121 -7.30 -9.46 1.55
N ARG A 122 -7.46 -9.73 0.26
CA ARG A 122 -7.97 -11.05 -0.18
C ARG A 122 -6.98 -12.13 0.25
N ALA A 123 -7.40 -12.98 1.17
CA ALA A 123 -6.60 -14.04 1.76
C ALA A 123 -6.90 -15.37 1.08
N GLY A 124 -6.20 -15.63 -0.03
CA GLY A 124 -6.40 -16.85 -0.82
C GLY A 124 -7.73 -16.84 -1.58
N LYS A 125 -8.36 -18.01 -1.71
CA LYS A 125 -9.53 -18.19 -2.59
C LYS A 125 -10.89 -18.00 -1.89
N THR A 126 -10.91 -18.00 -0.57
CA THR A 126 -12.14 -18.18 0.21
C THR A 126 -12.33 -17.15 1.32
N ALA A 127 -11.40 -16.22 1.50
CA ALA A 127 -11.45 -15.29 2.62
C ALA A 127 -10.87 -13.92 2.29
N VAL A 128 -11.26 -12.95 3.10
CA VAL A 128 -10.66 -11.62 3.22
C VAL A 128 -10.15 -11.48 4.65
N ASP A 129 -8.87 -11.15 4.81
CA ASP A 129 -8.28 -10.85 6.11
C ASP A 129 -8.26 -9.33 6.30
N VAL A 130 -8.77 -8.87 7.44
CA VAL A 130 -8.61 -7.50 7.95
C VAL A 130 -7.52 -7.53 9.01
N THR A 131 -6.29 -7.14 8.66
CA THR A 131 -5.23 -7.00 9.68
C THR A 131 -5.31 -5.62 10.32
N LEU A 132 -5.13 -5.58 11.63
CA LEU A 132 -5.38 -4.40 12.45
C LEU A 132 -4.10 -4.04 13.22
N ARG A 133 -3.80 -2.74 13.27
CA ARG A 133 -2.87 -2.20 14.24
C ARG A 133 -3.64 -1.88 15.52
N ILE A 134 -3.72 -2.85 16.42
CA ILE A 134 -4.54 -2.75 17.62
C ILE A 134 -3.86 -3.41 18.82
N GLU A 135 -3.93 -2.79 19.98
CA GLU A 135 -3.41 -3.32 21.23
C GLU A 135 -4.54 -3.97 22.04
N MET A 136 -4.85 -5.23 21.70
CA MET A 136 -5.86 -6.04 22.40
C MET A 136 -5.39 -7.50 22.57
N PRO A 137 -5.89 -8.27 23.54
CA PRO A 137 -5.60 -9.70 23.59
C PRO A 137 -6.11 -10.42 22.33
N ILE A 138 -5.35 -11.41 21.86
CA ILE A 138 -5.85 -12.37 20.86
C ILE A 138 -6.91 -13.22 21.54
N GLY A 139 -8.03 -13.46 20.86
CA GLY A 139 -9.17 -14.19 21.40
C GLY A 139 -10.48 -13.76 20.77
N GLY A 140 -11.50 -14.62 20.89
CA GLY A 140 -12.77 -14.43 20.20
C GLY A 140 -12.54 -14.40 18.69
N ARG A 141 -12.82 -13.26 18.07
CA ARG A 141 -12.69 -13.04 16.63
C ARG A 141 -11.30 -12.54 16.18
N LEU A 142 -10.50 -12.00 17.10
CA LEU A 142 -9.14 -11.58 16.81
C LEU A 142 -8.20 -12.79 16.77
N GLU A 143 -7.67 -13.07 15.59
CA GLU A 143 -6.70 -14.12 15.32
C GLU A 143 -5.27 -13.57 15.21
N PRO A 144 -4.24 -14.38 15.49
CA PRO A 144 -2.87 -14.01 15.16
C PRO A 144 -2.68 -13.89 13.64
N ALA A 145 -1.97 -12.84 13.23
CA ALA A 145 -1.44 -12.68 11.88
C ALA A 145 0.06 -13.00 11.88
N ARG A 146 0.51 -13.76 10.88
CA ARG A 146 1.95 -14.04 10.72
C ARG A 146 2.63 -12.80 10.12
N VAL A 147 3.40 -12.11 10.94
CA VAL A 147 4.20 -10.94 10.56
C VAL A 147 5.65 -11.09 10.99
N ARG A 148 6.52 -10.19 10.53
CA ARG A 148 7.90 -10.12 11.04
C ARG A 148 7.88 -9.67 12.50
N GLY A 149 8.86 -10.11 13.29
CA GLY A 149 8.95 -9.72 14.70
C GLY A 149 8.98 -8.19 14.85
N GLY A 150 8.12 -7.67 15.73
CA GLY A 150 7.99 -6.23 15.99
C GLY A 150 7.05 -5.47 15.04
N ASP A 151 6.40 -6.14 14.09
CA ASP A 151 5.34 -5.53 13.29
C ASP A 151 4.04 -5.43 14.13
N PHE A 152 3.33 -4.33 13.97
CA PHE A 152 2.12 -4.01 14.74
C PHE A 152 0.83 -4.56 14.10
N PHE A 153 0.93 -5.16 12.91
CA PHE A 153 -0.19 -5.83 12.23
C PHE A 153 -0.22 -7.35 12.52
N ASP A 154 0.07 -7.72 13.76
CA ASP A 154 0.12 -9.10 14.27
C ASP A 154 -1.26 -9.67 14.66
N ARG A 155 -2.32 -8.88 14.47
CA ARG A 155 -3.72 -9.24 14.75
C ARG A 155 -4.57 -9.08 13.50
N LYS A 156 -5.52 -10.00 13.32
CA LYS A 156 -6.45 -9.95 12.20
C LYS A 156 -7.83 -10.48 12.56
N VAL A 157 -8.80 -10.12 11.73
CA VAL A 157 -10.09 -10.80 11.63
C VAL A 157 -10.18 -11.42 10.24
N ARG A 158 -10.53 -12.70 10.17
CA ARG A 158 -10.78 -13.41 8.91
C ARG A 158 -12.27 -13.42 8.61
N LEU A 159 -12.61 -13.07 7.37
CA LEU A 159 -13.98 -12.98 6.87
C LEU A 159 -14.14 -13.91 5.67
N THR A 160 -15.21 -14.69 5.66
CA THR A 160 -15.59 -15.60 4.57
C THR A 160 -16.94 -15.23 3.96
N ALA A 161 -17.69 -14.32 4.58
CA ALA A 161 -18.99 -13.85 4.11
C ALA A 161 -19.20 -12.36 4.45
N VAL A 162 -20.14 -11.69 3.79
CA VAL A 162 -20.38 -10.24 3.97
C VAL A 162 -21.11 -9.94 5.27
N GLU A 163 -21.93 -10.87 5.77
CA GLU A 163 -22.69 -10.77 7.01
C GLU A 163 -21.78 -10.68 8.24
N GLN A 164 -20.54 -11.11 8.07
CA GLN A 164 -19.47 -10.98 9.06
C GLN A 164 -18.92 -9.55 9.13
N VAL A 165 -19.28 -8.62 8.24
CA VAL A 165 -19.04 -7.18 8.45
C VAL A 165 -20.12 -6.63 9.38
N ASP A 166 -20.05 -7.07 10.63
CA ASP A 166 -21.02 -6.79 11.69
C ASP A 166 -20.48 -5.77 12.70
N GLN A 167 -21.32 -5.42 13.69
CA GLN A 167 -20.98 -4.43 14.72
C GLN A 167 -19.72 -4.77 15.52
N GLU A 168 -19.42 -6.06 15.73
CA GLU A 168 -18.22 -6.48 16.46
C GLU A 168 -16.97 -6.13 15.64
N LEU A 169 -16.95 -6.44 14.34
CA LEU A 169 -15.84 -6.06 13.47
C LEU A 169 -15.70 -4.54 13.35
N LEU A 170 -16.81 -3.82 13.20
CA LEU A 170 -16.77 -2.36 13.09
C LEU A 170 -16.23 -1.72 14.38
N GLY A 171 -16.61 -2.24 15.56
CA GLY A 171 -16.05 -1.79 16.83
C GLY A 171 -14.55 -2.04 16.97
N LEU A 172 -14.03 -3.14 16.41
CA LEU A 172 -12.57 -3.39 16.34
C LEU A 172 -11.86 -2.38 15.42
N LEU A 173 -12.47 -2.05 14.28
CA LEU A 173 -11.93 -1.04 13.35
C LEU A 173 -11.94 0.36 13.96
N GLU A 174 -12.99 0.73 14.68
CA GLU A 174 -13.08 2.00 15.42
C GLU A 174 -12.03 2.07 16.54
N THR A 175 -11.88 1.00 17.31
CA THR A 175 -10.84 0.91 18.35
C THR A 175 -9.44 1.04 17.75
N ALA A 176 -9.19 0.35 16.63
CA ALA A 176 -7.92 0.49 15.91
C ALA A 176 -7.74 1.92 15.38
N LEU A 177 -8.78 2.57 14.83
CA LEU A 177 -8.70 3.96 14.39
C LEU A 177 -8.36 4.89 15.55
N GLU A 178 -9.02 4.77 16.70
CA GLU A 178 -8.80 5.60 17.89
C GLU A 178 -7.36 5.49 18.41
N GLN A 179 -6.86 4.26 18.61
CA GLN A 179 -5.48 4.02 19.07
C GLN A 179 -4.41 4.54 18.08
N ASN A 180 -4.82 4.77 16.84
CA ASN A 180 -3.92 5.16 15.77
C ASN A 180 -4.15 6.55 15.20
N SER A 181 -5.10 7.32 15.73
CA SER A 181 -5.30 8.73 15.38
C SER A 181 -4.26 9.63 16.02
#